data_AF-B1ZNP1-F1
#
_entry.id   AF-B1ZNP1-F1
#
_cell.length_a   1.000
_cell.length_b   1.000
_cell.length_c   1.000
_cell.angle_alpha   90.00
_cell.angle_beta   90.00
_cell.angle_gamma   90.00
#
_symmetry.space_group_name_H-M   'P 1'
#
loop_
_entity.id
_entity.type
_entity.pdbx_description
1 polymer ?
#
loop_
_entity_poly.entity_id
_entity_poly.type
_entity_poly.pdbx_seq_one_letter_code
_entity_poly.pdbx_strand_id
1 'polypeptide(L)'
;MKQISPSPTSTHEYLVEMTFSPFATLPSPAELVAFTERFALPTLEALQQLRDAGRIAAGGSALAAGGFIFVARADSPDQLEQMVAGLPSWPRAQTRVVPLGSFASRAATVRQRLAQARARAADAGATTTD
;
A
#
# COMPACT_ATOMS: atom_id res chain seq x y z
N MET A 1 22.37 10.97 32.33
CA MET A 1 21.53 10.05 31.52
C MET A 1 21.23 10.76 30.21
N LYS A 2 21.73 10.30 29.06
CA LYS A 2 21.48 10.96 27.76
C LYS A 2 20.07 10.58 27.29
N GLN A 3 19.20 11.57 27.13
CA GLN A 3 17.94 11.43 26.40
C GLN A 3 18.26 11.04 24.96
N ILE A 4 17.80 9.85 24.56
CA ILE A 4 17.71 9.47 23.15
C ILE A 4 16.36 10.01 22.68
N SER A 5 16.38 11.12 21.95
CA SER A 5 15.20 11.55 21.20
C SER A 5 14.82 10.44 20.22
N PRO A 6 13.54 10.06 20.11
CA PRO A 6 13.13 9.07 19.11
C PRO A 6 13.45 9.63 17.72
N SER A 7 14.21 8.86 16.93
CA SER A 7 14.39 9.14 15.50
C SER A 7 13.03 9.29 14.83
N PRO A 8 12.86 10.18 13.83
CA PRO A 8 11.61 10.26 13.10
C PRO A 8 11.31 8.89 12.50
N THR A 9 10.25 8.24 12.96
CA THR A 9 9.77 6.98 12.38
C THR A 9 9.36 7.28 10.95
N SER A 10 10.13 6.79 9.97
CA SER A 10 9.79 6.95 8.56
C SER A 10 8.52 6.16 8.29
N THR A 11 7.40 6.84 8.11
CA THR A 11 6.16 6.22 7.66
C THR A 11 6.19 6.07 6.14
N HIS A 12 5.97 4.85 5.66
CA HIS A 12 5.87 4.51 4.25
C HIS A 12 4.40 4.37 3.84
N GLU A 13 4.10 4.77 2.60
CA GLU A 13 2.76 4.66 2.02
C GLU A 13 2.70 3.51 1.03
N TYR A 14 1.59 2.77 1.05
CA TYR A 14 1.34 1.63 0.19
C TYR A 14 -0.07 1.73 -0.36
N LEU A 15 -0.24 1.59 -1.68
CA LEU A 15 -1.56 1.34 -2.24
C LEU A 15 -1.89 -0.14 -2.02
N VAL A 16 -2.99 -0.39 -1.33
CA VAL A 16 -3.54 -1.72 -1.09
C VAL A 16 -4.85 -1.84 -1.86
N GLU A 17 -4.95 -2.88 -2.67
CA GLU A 17 -6.15 -3.26 -3.40
C GLU A 17 -6.54 -4.66 -2.98
N MET A 18 -7.74 -4.80 -2.42
CA MET A 18 -8.33 -6.09 -2.05
C MET A 18 -9.58 -6.28 -2.90
N THR A 19 -9.57 -7.29 -3.76
CA THR A 19 -10.74 -7.65 -4.57
C THR A 19 -11.29 -8.99 -4.10
N PHE A 20 -12.62 -9.11 -4.06
CA PHE A 20 -13.28 -10.36 -3.69
C PHE A 20 -13.85 -11.02 -4.93
N SER A 21 -13.56 -12.31 -5.10
CA SER A 21 -14.22 -13.09 -6.13
C SER A 21 -15.71 -13.21 -5.80
N PRO A 22 -16.60 -13.16 -6.81
CA PRO A 22 -17.99 -13.53 -6.63
C PRO A 22 -18.10 -14.93 -6.03
N PHE A 23 -19.18 -15.18 -5.30
CA PHE A 23 -19.48 -16.55 -4.88
C PHE A 23 -19.64 -17.45 -6.10
N ALA A 24 -19.06 -18.65 -6.06
CA ALA A 24 -19.19 -19.62 -7.14
C ALA A 24 -20.66 -20.03 -7.38
N THR A 25 -21.47 -20.01 -6.32
CA THR A 25 -22.92 -20.18 -6.34
C THR A 25 -23.55 -19.15 -5.41
N LEU A 26 -24.82 -18.79 -5.64
CA LEU A 26 -25.52 -17.88 -4.72
C LEU A 26 -25.57 -18.52 -3.32
N PRO A 27 -25.11 -17.81 -2.27
CA PRO A 27 -25.18 -18.33 -0.92
C PRO A 27 -26.64 -18.39 -0.45
N SER A 28 -26.97 -19.39 0.36
CA SER A 28 -28.22 -19.40 1.11
C SER A 28 -28.26 -18.24 2.11
N PRO A 29 -29.45 -17.83 2.59
CA PRO A 29 -29.57 -16.78 3.60
C PRO A 29 -28.75 -17.05 4.87
N ALA A 30 -28.70 -18.30 5.33
CA ALA A 30 -27.94 -18.67 6.53
C ALA A 30 -26.42 -18.54 6.32
N GLU A 31 -25.91 -18.94 5.15
CA GLU A 31 -24.50 -18.76 4.79
C GLU A 31 -24.13 -17.28 4.67
N LEU A 32 -25.04 -16.46 4.12
CA LEU A 32 -24.83 -15.03 4.00
C LEU A 32 -24.77 -14.34 5.37
N VAL A 33 -25.64 -14.71 6.31
CA VAL A 33 -25.59 -14.22 7.70
C VAL A 33 -24.27 -14.59 8.35
N ALA A 34 -23.89 -15.87 8.31
CA ALA A 34 -22.64 -16.35 8.90
C ALA A 34 -21.41 -15.67 8.28
N PHE A 35 -21.40 -15.45 6.96
CA PHE A 35 -20.32 -14.72 6.29
C PHE A 35 -20.24 -13.26 6.75
N THR A 36 -21.39 -12.59 6.80
CA THR A 36 -21.49 -11.17 7.15
C THR A 36 -21.00 -10.91 8.56
N GLU A 37 -21.50 -11.70 9.53
CA GLU A 37 -21.17 -11.53 10.95
C GLU A 37 -19.72 -11.88 11.27
N ARG A 38 -19.17 -12.92 10.62
CA ARG A 38 -17.82 -13.42 10.94
C ARG A 38 -16.71 -12.73 10.18
N PHE A 39 -16.99 -12.18 9.00
CA PHE A 39 -15.95 -11.67 8.11
C PHE A 39 -16.24 -10.24 7.64
N ALA A 40 -17.40 -9.97 7.06
CA ALA A 40 -17.65 -8.71 6.37
C ALA A 40 -17.71 -7.51 7.33
N LEU A 41 -18.58 -7.56 8.35
CA LEU A 41 -18.71 -6.49 9.33
C LEU A 41 -17.43 -6.29 10.16
N PRO A 42 -16.80 -7.34 10.73
CA PRO A 42 -15.55 -7.20 11.46
C PRO A 42 -14.41 -6.58 10.62
N THR A 43 -14.36 -6.87 9.32
CA THR A 43 -13.36 -6.26 8.43
C THR A 43 -13.62 -4.76 8.25
N LEU A 44 -14.87 -4.36 8.03
CA LEU A 44 -15.22 -2.95 7.88
C LEU A 44 -14.91 -2.16 9.15
N GLU A 45 -15.19 -2.73 10.32
CA GLU A 45 -14.84 -2.15 11.63
C GLU A 45 -13.33 -2.01 11.79
N ALA A 46 -12.55 -3.04 11.46
CA ALA A 46 -11.09 -3.00 11.52
C ALA A 46 -10.51 -1.93 10.57
N LEU A 47 -11.02 -1.83 9.34
CA LEU A 47 -10.62 -0.79 8.38
C LEU A 47 -10.95 0.61 8.89
N GLN A 48 -12.12 0.80 9.52
CA GLN A 48 -12.48 2.07 10.14
C GLN A 48 -11.53 2.42 11.29
N GLN A 49 -11.20 1.46 12.17
CA GLN A 49 -10.21 1.66 13.24
C GLN A 49 -8.83 2.04 12.70
N LEU A 50 -8.37 1.39 11.63
CA LEU A 50 -7.10 1.75 10.97
C LEU A 50 -7.13 3.17 10.40
N ARG A 51 -8.25 3.59 9.81
CA ARG A 51 -8.44 4.97 9.34
C ARG A 51 -8.38 5.97 10.49
N ASP A 52 -9.10 5.69 11.57
CA ASP A 52 -9.19 6.58 12.73
C ASP A 52 -7.84 6.68 13.48
N ALA A 53 -7.03 5.62 13.42
CA ALA A 53 -5.64 5.61 13.90
C ALA A 53 -4.64 6.26 12.93
N GLY A 54 -5.08 6.82 11.79
CA GLY A 54 -4.22 7.45 10.79
C GLY A 54 -3.36 6.47 9.98
N ARG A 55 -3.61 5.16 10.11
CA ARG A 55 -2.94 4.08 9.36
C ARG A 55 -3.51 3.89 7.95
N ILE A 56 -4.65 4.52 7.65
CA ILE A 56 -5.14 4.68 6.28
C ILE A 56 -5.20 6.18 5.96
N ALA A 57 -4.46 6.60 4.94
CA ALA A 57 -4.37 8.00 4.51
C ALA A 57 -5.58 8.43 3.67
N ALA A 58 -6.08 7.53 2.83
CA ALA A 58 -7.21 7.72 1.93
C ALA A 58 -7.73 6.37 1.43
N GLY A 59 -8.97 6.33 0.95
CA GLY A 59 -9.56 5.13 0.35
C GLY A 59 -10.95 4.79 0.89
N GLY A 60 -11.43 3.60 0.53
CA GLY A 60 -12.73 3.10 0.95
C GLY A 60 -13.14 1.82 0.23
N SER A 61 -14.44 1.53 0.25
CA SER A 61 -15.02 0.44 -0.53
C SER A 61 -14.99 0.77 -2.02
N ALA A 62 -14.54 -0.20 -2.83
CA ALA A 62 -14.65 -0.15 -4.27
C ALA A 62 -16.12 -0.41 -4.66
N LEU A 63 -16.88 0.67 -4.80
CA LEU A 63 -18.32 0.64 -5.10
C LEU A 63 -18.61 -0.23 -6.32
N ALA A 64 -19.61 -1.11 -6.21
CA ALA A 64 -20.06 -2.07 -7.23
C ALA A 64 -19.01 -3.09 -7.75
N ALA A 65 -17.71 -2.85 -7.57
CA ALA A 65 -16.63 -3.74 -7.97
C ALA A 65 -16.34 -4.85 -6.93
N GLY A 66 -16.77 -4.67 -5.68
CA GLY A 66 -16.60 -5.68 -4.62
C GLY A 66 -15.16 -5.73 -4.12
N GLY A 67 -14.82 -4.86 -3.17
CA GLY A 67 -13.46 -4.77 -2.66
C GLY A 67 -13.19 -3.55 -1.81
N PHE A 68 -11.93 -3.39 -1.45
CA PHE A 68 -11.38 -2.24 -0.74
C PHE A 68 -10.16 -1.72 -1.48
N ILE A 69 -10.06 -0.40 -1.61
CA ILE A 69 -8.88 0.27 -2.16
C ILE A 69 -8.49 1.38 -1.20
N PHE A 70 -7.27 1.33 -0.69
CA PHE A 70 -6.80 2.32 0.27
C PHE A 70 -5.29 2.51 0.25
N VAL A 71 -4.86 3.70 0.68
CA VAL A 71 -3.45 4.02 0.92
C VAL A 71 -3.15 3.76 2.39
N ALA A 72 -2.42 2.68 2.67
CA ALA A 72 -1.98 2.30 4.00
C ALA A 72 -0.68 3.02 4.38
N ARG A 73 -0.55 3.35 5.66
CA ARG A 73 0.66 3.90 6.28
C ARG A 73 1.24 2.88 7.24
N ALA A 74 2.47 2.45 6.94
CA ALA A 74 3.19 1.51 7.78
C ALA A 74 4.65 1.92 7.93
N ASP A 75 5.24 1.61 9.07
CA ASP A 75 6.62 1.89 9.43
C ASP A 75 7.58 0.88 8.77
N SER A 76 7.06 -0.26 8.33
CA SER A 76 7.79 -1.29 7.59
C SER A 76 6.86 -2.18 6.74
N PRO A 77 7.40 -2.93 5.76
CA PRO A 77 6.65 -3.95 5.04
C PRO A 77 6.04 -5.01 5.97
N ASP A 78 6.74 -5.42 7.02
CA ASP A 78 6.22 -6.42 7.97
C ASP A 78 5.02 -5.91 8.76
N GLN A 79 5.02 -4.63 9.15
CA GLN A 79 3.87 -4.01 9.82
C GLN A 79 2.67 -3.93 8.86
N LEU A 80 2.92 -3.59 7.59
CA LEU A 80 1.88 -3.61 6.56
C LEU A 80 1.28 -5.01 6.40
N GLU A 81 2.13 -6.04 6.28
CA GLU A 81 1.72 -7.44 6.14
C GLU A 81 0.81 -7.84 7.33
N GLN A 82 1.24 -7.56 8.57
CA GLN A 82 0.45 -7.84 9.76
C GLN A 82 -0.89 -7.11 9.78
N MET A 83 -0.91 -5.83 9.39
CA MET A 83 -2.14 -5.04 9.31
C MET A 83 -3.12 -5.61 8.28
N VAL A 84 -2.64 -5.93 7.08
CA VAL A 84 -3.50 -6.39 5.97
C VAL A 84 -3.93 -7.85 6.17
N ALA A 85 -3.02 -8.74 6.55
CA ALA A 85 -3.33 -10.15 6.84
C ALA A 85 -4.19 -10.32 8.10
N GLY A 86 -4.18 -9.35 9.02
CA GLY A 86 -5.04 -9.31 10.19
C GLY A 86 -6.52 -9.00 9.88
N LEU A 87 -6.85 -8.55 8.66
CA LEU A 87 -8.23 -8.30 8.28
C LEU A 87 -9.00 -9.63 8.14
N PRO A 88 -10.17 -9.80 8.81
CA PRO A 88 -10.90 -11.06 8.80
C PRO A 88 -11.22 -11.60 7.41
N SER A 89 -11.54 -10.73 6.44
CA SER A 89 -11.82 -11.15 5.07
C SER A 89 -10.58 -11.37 4.19
N TRP A 90 -9.37 -11.06 4.66
CA TRP A 90 -8.13 -11.13 3.86
C TRP A 90 -7.90 -12.50 3.20
N PRO A 91 -8.10 -13.66 3.86
CA PRO A 91 -7.90 -14.97 3.22
C PRO A 91 -8.80 -15.24 2.02
N ARG A 92 -9.86 -14.43 1.83
CA ARG A 92 -10.81 -14.53 0.71
C ARG A 92 -10.58 -13.45 -0.37
N ALA A 93 -9.68 -12.51 -0.12
CA ALA A 93 -9.36 -11.43 -1.04
C ALA A 93 -8.18 -11.81 -1.93
N GLN A 94 -8.27 -11.49 -3.21
CA GLN A 94 -7.07 -11.29 -4.01
C GLN A 94 -6.49 -9.93 -3.62
N THR A 95 -5.30 -9.94 -3.01
CA THR A 95 -4.67 -8.74 -2.49
C THR A 95 -3.47 -8.34 -3.35
N ARG A 96 -3.45 -7.07 -3.78
CA ARG A 96 -2.31 -6.44 -4.45
C ARG A 96 -1.82 -5.28 -3.58
N VAL A 97 -0.49 -5.20 -3.43
CA VAL A 97 0.18 -4.13 -2.70
C VAL A 97 1.20 -3.45 -3.61
N VAL A 98 1.17 -2.13 -3.65
CA VAL A 98 2.12 -1.30 -4.41
C VAL A 98 2.80 -0.32 -3.44
N PRO A 99 4.10 -0.48 -3.14
CA PRO A 99 4.86 0.49 -2.36
C PRO A 99 4.93 1.84 -3.09
N LEU A 100 4.64 2.93 -2.38
CA LEU A 100 4.66 4.28 -2.93
C LEU A 100 5.94 5.00 -2.49
N GLY A 101 6.74 5.44 -3.47
CA GLY A 101 7.88 6.30 -3.25
C GLY A 101 7.49 7.79 -3.27
N SER A 102 8.34 8.65 -2.69
CA SER A 102 8.10 10.09 -2.75
C SER A 102 8.52 10.70 -4.10
N PHE A 103 7.81 11.74 -4.53
CA PHE A 103 8.22 12.50 -5.72
C PHE A 103 9.59 13.17 -5.55
N ALA A 104 9.93 13.61 -4.33
CA ALA A 104 11.23 14.19 -4.02
C ALA A 104 12.37 13.17 -4.24
N SER A 105 12.24 11.95 -3.73
CA SER A 105 13.22 10.87 -3.96
C SER A 105 13.29 10.53 -5.45
N ARG A 106 12.16 10.46 -6.14
CA ARG A 106 12.15 10.23 -7.59
C ARG A 106 12.89 11.33 -8.36
N ALA A 107 12.66 12.59 -8.02
CA ALA A 107 13.32 13.72 -8.65
C ALA A 107 14.85 13.72 -8.39
N ALA A 108 15.28 13.39 -7.18
CA ALA A 108 16.71 13.26 -6.86
C ALA A 108 17.39 12.20 -7.75
N THR A 109 16.79 11.01 -7.85
CA THR A 109 17.27 9.93 -8.73
C THR A 109 17.35 10.38 -10.19
N VAL A 110 16.34 11.09 -10.69
CA VAL A 110 16.33 11.60 -12.07
C VAL A 110 17.45 12.61 -12.30
N ARG A 111 17.66 13.56 -11.38
CA ARG A 111 18.73 14.57 -11.49
C ARG A 111 20.11 13.93 -11.50
N GLN A 112 20.35 12.93 -10.65
CA GLN A 112 21.60 12.18 -10.63
C GLN A 112 21.86 11.48 -11.96
N ARG A 113 20.86 10.78 -12.51
CA ARG A 113 20.97 10.12 -13.82
C ARG A 113 21.21 11.11 -14.95
N LEU A 114 20.56 12.27 -14.92
CA LEU A 114 20.78 13.33 -15.90
C LEU A 114 22.23 13.86 -15.85
N ALA A 115 22.78 14.08 -14.67
CA ALA A 115 24.18 14.49 -14.51
C ALA A 115 25.15 13.44 -15.09
N GLN A 116 24.91 12.15 -14.81
CA GLN A 116 25.71 11.04 -15.36
C GLN A 116 25.61 10.95 -16.89
N ALA A 117 24.41 11.15 -17.46
CA ALA A 117 24.21 11.13 -18.90
C ALA A 117 24.93 12.29 -19.59
N ARG A 118 24.92 13.49 -18.99
CA ARG A 118 25.66 14.66 -19.50
C ARG A 118 27.17 14.42 -19.52
N ALA A 119 27.72 13.81 -18.47
CA ALA A 119 29.15 13.48 -18.42
C ALA A 119 29.54 12.53 -19.56
N ARG A 120 28.80 11.42 -19.73
CA ARG A 120 29.07 10.44 -20.80
C ARG A 120 28.95 11.03 -22.21
N ALA A 121 27.99 11.94 -22.41
CA ALA A 121 27.82 12.61 -23.70
C ALA A 121 29.01 13.55 -24.01
N ALA A 122 29.56 14.23 -23.00
CA ALA A 122 30.74 15.06 -23.16
C ALA A 122 31.99 14.22 -23.48
N ASP A 123 32.16 13.08 -22.79
CA ASP A 123 33.29 12.16 -23.02
C ASP A 123 33.26 11.55 -24.44
N ALA A 124 32.07 11.20 -24.94
CA ALA A 124 31.89 10.66 -26.29
C ALA A 124 32.09 11.72 -27.40
N GLY A 125 31.74 12.99 -27.13
CA GLY A 125 32.02 14.10 -28.04
C GLY A 125 33.51 14.41 -28.17
N ALA A 126 34.31 14.14 -27.12
CA ALA A 126 35.74 14.38 -27.12
C ALA A 126 36.55 13.29 -27.86
N THR A 127 35.99 12.10 -28.11
CA THR A 127 36.68 10.97 -28.75
C THR A 127 36.52 10.90 -30.27
N THR A 128 35.70 11.77 -30.88
CA THR A 128 35.40 11.74 -32.33
C THR A 128 36.20 12.79 -33.12
N THR A 129 37.14 13.49 -32.48
CA THR A 129 38.02 14.48 -33.14
C THR A 129 39.47 14.01 -33.02
N ASP A 130 39.84 13.02 -33.84
CA ASP A 130 41.22 12.71 -34.22
C ASP A 130 41.22 12.11 -35.64
#